data_AF-A0A6C7U7E2-F1
#
_entry.id   AF-A0A6C7U7E2-F1
#
_cell.length_a   1.000
_cell.length_b   1.000
_cell.length_c   1.000
_cell.angle_alpha   90.00
_cell.angle_beta   90.00
_cell.angle_gamma   90.00
#
_symmetry.space_group_name_H-M   'P 1'
#
loop_
_entity.id
_entity.type
_entity.pdbx_description
1 polymer ?
#
loop_
_entity_poly.entity_id
_entity_poly.type
_entity_poly.pdbx_seq_one_letter_code
_entity_poly.pdbx_strand_id
1 'polypeptide(L)'
;MLKITKIKRKIMNSIKIKLSLIANLIAIFALIVLGIVSFYFTKTSLYESTLKNQTDLLKVTQSTVEDFRSTNQSFTRALEKDIANLPYQSLITEENIINNVGPILKYYRHSINALNVYLGLNNGKVLLSQKSNDAKMPELRDDLDIKTKDWYQEALKTNDIFVTPAYLDTILKQYVITYSKAIYKDGK
;
A
#
# COMPACT_ATOMS: atom_id res chain seq x y z
N MET A 1 -55.97 -47.53 46.55
CA MET A 1 -55.23 -47.28 45.28
C MET A 1 -56.10 -46.67 44.17
N LEU A 2 -57.32 -47.16 43.89
CA LEU A 2 -58.21 -46.67 42.80
C LEU A 2 -58.73 -45.22 42.91
N LYS A 3 -58.90 -44.65 44.12
CA LYS A 3 -59.36 -43.27 44.31
C LYS A 3 -58.30 -42.22 43.92
N ILE A 4 -57.03 -42.51 44.16
CA ILE A 4 -55.90 -41.61 43.86
C ILE A 4 -55.72 -41.50 42.34
N THR A 5 -55.86 -42.61 41.61
CA THR A 5 -55.85 -42.63 40.14
C THR A 5 -57.02 -41.87 39.52
N LYS A 6 -58.23 -41.94 40.09
CA LYS A 6 -59.39 -41.14 39.62
C LYS A 6 -59.25 -39.65 39.89
N ILE A 7 -58.68 -39.24 41.03
CA ILE A 7 -58.44 -37.82 41.35
C ILE A 7 -57.35 -37.24 40.46
N LYS A 8 -56.23 -37.94 40.25
CA LYS A 8 -55.22 -37.58 39.24
C LYS A 8 -55.85 -37.40 37.84
N ARG A 9 -56.74 -38.31 37.44
CA ARG A 9 -57.43 -38.27 36.15
C ARG A 9 -58.46 -37.12 36.03
N LYS A 10 -59.09 -36.67 37.13
CA LYS A 10 -60.03 -35.53 37.15
C LYS A 10 -59.29 -34.19 37.13
N ILE A 11 -58.17 -34.08 37.86
CA ILE A 11 -57.30 -32.90 37.85
C ILE A 11 -56.68 -32.71 36.46
N MET A 12 -56.17 -33.78 35.84
CA MET A 12 -55.60 -33.76 34.48
C MET A 12 -56.63 -33.48 33.37
N ASN A 13 -57.93 -33.57 33.67
CA ASN A 13 -59.02 -33.24 32.76
C ASN A 13 -59.69 -31.88 33.03
N SER A 14 -59.14 -31.08 33.96
CA SER A 14 -59.56 -29.69 34.15
C SER A 14 -59.21 -28.86 32.92
N ILE A 15 -60.21 -28.17 32.35
CA ILE A 15 -60.06 -27.27 31.19
C ILE A 15 -58.92 -26.25 31.42
N LYS A 16 -58.75 -25.80 32.67
CA LYS A 16 -57.69 -24.85 33.07
C LYS A 16 -56.27 -25.41 32.83
N ILE A 17 -56.03 -26.68 33.14
CA ILE A 17 -54.72 -27.33 32.96
C ILE A 17 -54.44 -27.55 31.46
N LYS A 18 -55.45 -27.95 30.68
CA LYS A 18 -55.31 -28.09 29.22
C LYS A 18 -55.01 -26.76 28.53
N LEU A 19 -55.69 -25.69 28.94
CA LEU A 19 -55.47 -24.35 28.40
C LEU A 19 -54.08 -23.79 28.75
N SER A 20 -53.63 -23.98 29.99
CA SER A 20 -52.28 -23.59 30.42
C SER A 20 -51.18 -24.37 29.69
N LEU A 21 -51.37 -25.67 29.43
CA LEU A 21 -50.46 -26.47 28.62
C LEU A 21 -50.35 -25.94 27.18
N ILE A 22 -51.47 -25.62 26.54
CA ILE A 22 -51.48 -25.06 25.18
C ILE A 22 -50.77 -23.70 25.14
N ALA A 23 -51.06 -22.81 26.11
CA ALA A 23 -50.41 -21.50 26.18
C ALA A 23 -48.89 -21.60 26.36
N ASN A 24 -48.41 -22.50 27.24
CA ASN A 24 -46.98 -22.73 27.43
C ASN A 24 -46.33 -23.35 26.17
N LEU A 25 -47.02 -24.25 25.47
CA LEU A 25 -46.49 -24.84 24.23
C LEU A 25 -46.33 -23.77 23.13
N ILE A 26 -47.32 -22.87 22.99
CA ILE A 26 -47.24 -21.74 22.06
C ILE A 26 -46.09 -20.80 22.44
N ALA A 27 -45.92 -20.50 23.74
CA ALA A 27 -44.82 -19.66 24.21
C ALA A 27 -43.45 -20.29 23.92
N ILE A 28 -43.28 -21.60 24.15
CA ILE A 28 -42.05 -22.32 23.83
C ILE A 28 -41.79 -22.27 22.31
N PHE A 29 -42.82 -22.52 21.50
CA PHE A 29 -42.70 -22.46 20.04
C PHE A 29 -42.29 -21.05 19.56
N ALA A 30 -42.91 -20.00 20.10
CA ALA A 30 -42.57 -18.61 19.77
C ALA A 30 -41.12 -18.27 20.14
N LEU A 31 -40.64 -18.74 21.30
CA LEU A 31 -39.24 -18.55 21.73
C LEU A 31 -38.25 -19.29 20.82
N ILE A 32 -38.59 -20.49 20.37
CA ILE A 32 -37.75 -21.25 19.42
C ILE A 32 -37.65 -20.50 18.09
N VAL A 33 -38.78 -20.06 17.54
CA VAL A 33 -38.81 -19.29 16.28
C VAL A 33 -37.98 -18.00 16.43
N LEU A 34 -38.18 -17.26 17.53
CA LEU A 34 -37.41 -16.05 17.80
C LEU A 34 -35.92 -16.34 17.92
N GLY A 35 -35.53 -17.41 18.61
CA GLY A 35 -34.14 -17.82 18.76
C GLY A 35 -33.50 -18.18 17.43
N ILE A 36 -34.20 -18.91 16.56
CA ILE A 36 -33.72 -19.27 15.22
C ILE A 36 -33.55 -18.01 14.36
N VAL A 37 -34.56 -17.15 14.30
CA VAL A 37 -34.50 -15.90 13.52
C VAL A 37 -33.38 -15.00 14.02
N SER A 38 -33.27 -14.82 15.34
CA SER A 38 -32.20 -14.03 15.95
C SER A 38 -30.83 -14.62 15.64
N PHE A 39 -30.68 -15.94 15.71
CA PHE A 39 -29.41 -16.59 15.39
C PHE A 39 -29.01 -16.37 13.93
N TYR A 40 -29.93 -16.55 12.98
CA TYR A 40 -29.66 -16.29 11.57
C TYR A 40 -29.32 -14.83 11.31
N PHE A 41 -30.09 -13.89 11.88
CA PHE A 41 -29.83 -12.46 11.75
C PHE A 41 -28.44 -12.09 12.32
N THR A 42 -28.12 -12.55 13.53
CA THR A 42 -26.81 -12.29 14.16
C THR A 42 -25.67 -12.94 13.37
N LYS A 43 -25.85 -14.18 12.88
CA LYS A 43 -24.84 -14.86 12.07
C LYS A 43 -24.55 -14.10 10.77
N THR A 44 -25.59 -13.68 10.06
CA THR A 44 -25.44 -12.93 8.80
C THR A 44 -24.84 -11.56 9.05
N SER A 45 -25.34 -10.81 10.04
CA SER A 45 -24.83 -9.49 10.38
C SER A 45 -23.36 -9.53 10.82
N LEU A 46 -22.98 -10.54 11.62
CA LEU A 46 -21.58 -10.74 12.02
C LEU A 46 -20.70 -11.08 10.82
N TYR A 47 -21.17 -11.96 9.92
CA TYR A 47 -20.42 -12.33 8.72
C TYR A 47 -20.23 -11.14 7.78
N GLU A 48 -21.29 -10.38 7.49
CA GLU A 48 -21.23 -9.18 6.66
C GLU A 48 -20.33 -8.11 7.27
N SER A 49 -20.44 -7.85 8.57
CA SER A 49 -19.58 -6.91 9.28
C SER A 49 -18.11 -7.35 9.25
N THR A 50 -17.84 -8.65 9.42
CA THR A 50 -16.48 -9.20 9.34
C THR A 50 -15.93 -9.07 7.92
N LEU A 51 -16.71 -9.43 6.90
CA LEU A 51 -16.29 -9.32 5.50
C LEU A 51 -16.03 -7.86 5.11
N LYS A 52 -16.90 -6.94 5.53
CA LYS A 52 -16.72 -5.51 5.32
C LYS A 52 -15.43 -5.02 5.99
N ASN A 53 -15.20 -5.37 7.25
CA ASN A 53 -13.99 -4.96 7.96
C ASN A 53 -12.72 -5.49 7.27
N GLN A 54 -12.70 -6.76 6.85
CA GLN A 54 -11.56 -7.33 6.13
C GLN A 54 -11.33 -6.65 4.77
N THR A 55 -12.41 -6.31 4.07
CA THR A 55 -12.34 -5.57 2.80
C THR A 55 -11.79 -4.15 3.02
N ASP A 56 -12.25 -3.47 4.06
CA ASP A 56 -11.80 -2.12 4.40
C ASP A 56 -10.31 -2.13 4.78
N LEU A 57 -9.85 -3.14 5.54
CA LEU A 57 -8.42 -3.32 5.88
C LEU A 57 -7.55 -3.60 4.65
N LEU A 58 -8.03 -4.46 3.74
CA LEU A 58 -7.34 -4.71 2.46
C LEU A 58 -7.24 -3.43 1.63
N LYS A 59 -8.31 -2.63 1.59
CA LYS A 59 -8.33 -1.35 0.88
C LYS A 59 -7.34 -0.36 1.48
N VAL A 60 -7.21 -0.28 2.80
CA VAL A 60 -6.19 0.55 3.46
C VAL A 60 -4.78 0.12 3.06
N THR A 61 -4.54 -1.19 2.94
CA THR A 61 -3.24 -1.73 2.49
C THR A 61 -2.96 -1.34 1.05
N GLN A 62 -3.96 -1.42 0.17
CA GLN A 62 -3.85 -0.96 -1.21
C GLN A 62 -3.54 0.54 -1.28
N SER A 63 -4.29 1.38 -0.56
CA SER A 63 -4.06 2.82 -0.52
C SER A 63 -2.67 3.16 0.00
N THR A 64 -2.13 2.41 0.96
CA THR A 64 -0.75 2.61 1.45
C THR A 64 0.28 2.46 0.33
N VAL A 65 0.10 1.47 -0.56
CA VAL A 65 0.99 1.26 -1.72
C VAL A 65 0.80 2.35 -2.77
N GLU A 66 -0.44 2.73 -3.06
CA GLU A 66 -0.78 3.79 -4.02
C GLU A 66 -0.23 5.15 -3.57
N ASP A 67 -0.42 5.51 -2.31
CA ASP A 67 0.07 6.76 -1.72
C ASP A 67 1.60 6.78 -1.71
N PHE A 68 2.26 5.69 -1.28
CA PHE A 68 3.72 5.58 -1.32
C PHE A 68 4.24 5.78 -2.75
N ARG A 69 3.59 5.15 -3.75
CA ARG A 69 3.96 5.33 -5.16
C ARG A 69 3.75 6.77 -5.61
N SER A 70 2.59 7.36 -5.31
CA SER A 70 2.22 8.71 -5.72
C SER A 70 3.16 9.78 -5.14
N THR A 71 3.50 9.67 -3.86
CA THR A 71 4.46 10.56 -3.19
C THR A 71 5.83 10.49 -3.84
N ASN A 72 6.35 9.29 -4.08
CA ASN A 72 7.67 9.13 -4.70
C ASN A 72 7.69 9.58 -6.16
N GLN A 73 6.61 9.35 -6.92
CA GLN A 73 6.49 9.90 -8.27
C GLN A 73 6.48 11.44 -8.24
N SER A 74 5.72 12.05 -7.34
CA SER A 74 5.66 13.51 -7.21
C SER A 74 7.03 14.10 -6.84
N PHE A 75 7.75 13.44 -5.93
CA PHE A 75 9.14 13.76 -5.58
C PHE A 75 10.07 13.72 -6.81
N THR A 76 10.02 12.64 -7.60
CA THR A 76 10.85 12.50 -8.81
C THR A 76 10.51 13.57 -9.87
N ARG A 77 9.24 13.96 -10.03
CA ARG A 77 8.86 15.06 -10.94
C ARG A 77 9.40 16.41 -10.47
N ALA A 78 9.36 16.68 -9.16
CA ALA A 78 9.91 17.90 -8.60
C ALA A 78 11.43 17.98 -8.80
N LEU A 79 12.14 16.87 -8.54
CA LEU A 79 13.57 16.76 -8.78
C LEU A 79 13.94 17.00 -10.25
N GLU A 80 13.26 16.31 -11.16
CA GLU A 80 13.49 16.48 -12.61
C GLU A 80 13.27 17.93 -13.05
N LYS A 81 12.18 18.55 -12.58
CA LYS A 81 11.88 19.96 -12.87
C LYS A 81 12.99 20.90 -12.39
N ASP A 82 13.48 20.72 -11.17
CA ASP A 82 14.54 21.59 -10.63
C ASP A 82 15.87 21.42 -11.36
N ILE A 83 16.21 20.19 -11.78
CA ILE A 83 17.39 19.95 -12.62
C ILE A 83 17.19 20.59 -14.01
N ALA A 84 16.03 20.39 -14.64
CA ALA A 84 15.72 20.94 -15.96
C ALA A 84 15.62 22.49 -15.96
N ASN A 85 15.35 23.11 -14.81
CA ASN A 85 15.34 24.56 -14.64
C ASN A 85 16.75 25.18 -14.65
N LEU A 86 17.81 24.39 -14.44
CA LEU A 86 19.17 24.90 -14.54
C LEU A 86 19.48 25.43 -15.94
N PRO A 87 20.34 26.46 -16.08
CA PRO A 87 20.79 26.93 -17.39
C PRO A 87 21.41 25.79 -18.21
N TYR A 88 21.23 25.79 -19.53
CA TYR A 88 21.80 24.77 -20.41
C TYR A 88 23.31 24.59 -20.20
N GLN A 89 24.05 25.69 -20.02
CA GLN A 89 25.49 25.67 -19.74
C GLN A 89 25.86 24.88 -18.48
N SER A 90 24.98 24.82 -17.48
CA SER A 90 25.18 24.07 -16.23
C SER A 90 25.02 22.56 -16.39
N LEU A 91 24.54 22.08 -17.56
CA LEU A 91 24.17 20.68 -17.80
C LEU A 91 24.99 20.00 -18.91
N ILE A 92 25.93 20.70 -19.56
CA ILE A 92 26.62 20.16 -20.75
C ILE A 92 28.04 19.61 -20.51
N THR A 93 28.67 19.92 -19.38
CA THR A 93 29.98 19.36 -19.02
C THR A 93 29.88 18.58 -17.72
N GLU A 94 30.73 17.57 -17.57
CA GLU A 94 30.78 16.74 -16.35
C GLU A 94 31.04 17.60 -15.10
N GLU A 95 31.97 18.55 -15.18
CA GLU A 95 32.28 19.47 -14.09
C GLU A 95 31.08 20.34 -13.71
N ASN A 96 30.37 20.89 -14.70
CA ASN A 96 29.19 21.70 -14.44
C ASN A 96 28.06 20.85 -13.84
N ILE A 97 27.86 19.63 -14.33
CA ILE A 97 26.88 18.70 -13.79
C ILE A 97 27.20 18.39 -12.32
N ILE A 98 28.46 18.08 -11.98
CA ILE A 98 28.87 17.83 -10.59
C ILE A 98 28.55 19.04 -9.71
N ASN A 99 28.98 20.23 -10.13
CA ASN A 99 28.91 21.45 -9.32
C ASN A 99 27.48 22.00 -9.17
N ASN A 100 26.61 21.81 -10.17
CA ASN A 100 25.26 22.39 -10.18
C ASN A 100 24.18 21.35 -9.81
N VAL A 101 24.29 20.11 -10.32
CA VAL A 101 23.30 19.06 -10.08
C VAL A 101 23.60 18.30 -8.78
N GLY A 102 24.87 18.10 -8.44
CA GLY A 102 25.28 17.38 -7.22
C GLY A 102 24.60 17.89 -5.94
N PRO A 103 24.63 19.20 -5.64
CA PRO A 103 23.92 19.76 -4.49
C PRO A 103 22.41 19.45 -4.51
N ILE A 104 21.75 19.58 -5.66
CA ILE A 104 20.32 19.28 -5.82
C ILE A 104 20.03 17.82 -5.46
N LEU A 105 20.80 16.86 -6.01
CA LEU A 105 20.63 15.43 -5.71
C LEU A 105 20.80 15.15 -4.20
N LYS A 106 21.77 15.81 -3.54
CA LYS A 106 22.00 15.66 -2.10
C LYS A 106 20.86 16.21 -1.27
N TYR A 107 20.39 17.42 -1.55
CA TYR A 107 19.29 18.03 -0.80
C TYR A 107 17.98 17.26 -0.97
N TYR A 108 17.66 16.82 -2.19
CA TYR A 108 16.49 15.98 -2.44
C TYR A 108 16.61 14.60 -1.76
N ARG A 109 17.80 13.99 -1.77
CA ARG A 109 18.01 12.74 -1.03
C ARG A 109 17.72 12.90 0.46
N HIS A 110 18.20 13.99 1.07
CA HIS A 110 17.97 14.28 2.47
C HIS A 110 16.50 14.57 2.79
N SER A 111 15.78 15.29 1.92
CA SER A 111 14.40 15.72 2.19
C SER A 111 13.41 14.57 2.34
N ILE A 112 13.63 13.44 1.65
CA ILE A 112 12.80 12.23 1.77
C ILE A 112 13.56 11.04 2.39
N ASN A 113 14.79 11.26 2.87
CA ASN A 113 15.67 10.20 3.38
C ASN A 113 15.84 9.03 2.38
N ALA A 114 15.94 9.35 1.09
CA ALA A 114 16.15 8.36 0.04
C ALA A 114 17.49 7.65 0.21
N LEU A 115 17.54 6.39 -0.24
CA LEU A 115 18.76 5.58 -0.19
C LEU A 115 19.82 6.13 -1.15
N ASN A 116 19.42 6.34 -2.40
CA ASN A 116 20.22 6.90 -3.47
C ASN A 116 19.38 7.88 -4.29
N VAL A 117 20.00 8.96 -4.76
CA VAL A 117 19.47 9.87 -5.78
C VAL A 117 20.60 10.13 -6.77
N TYR A 118 20.36 9.94 -8.06
CA TYR A 118 21.42 9.92 -9.06
C TYR A 118 20.96 10.39 -10.43
N LEU A 119 21.92 10.84 -11.24
CA LEU A 119 21.75 11.20 -12.64
C LEU A 119 22.64 10.32 -13.51
N GLY A 120 22.03 9.49 -14.36
CA GLY A 120 22.74 8.69 -15.36
C GLY A 120 22.97 9.48 -16.65
N LEU A 121 24.20 9.52 -17.13
CA LEU A 121 24.62 10.25 -18.33
C LEU A 121 24.71 9.32 -19.54
N ASN A 122 24.56 9.87 -20.75
CA ASN A 122 24.65 9.07 -21.98
C ASN A 122 26.03 8.42 -22.21
N ASN A 123 27.10 8.97 -21.62
CA ASN A 123 28.43 8.35 -21.67
C ASN A 123 28.59 7.16 -20.70
N GLY A 124 27.52 6.77 -19.98
CA GLY A 124 27.52 5.64 -19.05
C GLY A 124 27.90 6.01 -17.62
N LYS A 125 28.35 7.24 -17.38
CA LYS A 125 28.67 7.71 -16.03
C LYS A 125 27.42 8.06 -15.23
N VAL A 126 27.55 8.04 -13.91
CA VAL A 126 26.48 8.36 -12.96
C VAL A 126 26.97 9.35 -11.93
N LEU A 127 26.28 10.48 -11.80
CA LEU A 127 26.46 11.36 -10.64
C LEU A 127 25.63 10.80 -9.49
N LEU A 128 26.26 10.30 -8.43
CA LEU A 128 25.58 9.56 -7.37
C LEU A 128 25.64 10.27 -6.02
N SER A 129 24.46 10.59 -5.49
CA SER A 129 24.25 10.94 -4.09
C SER A 129 23.73 9.71 -3.35
N GLN A 130 24.49 9.21 -2.37
CA GLN A 130 24.15 7.98 -1.64
C GLN A 130 24.20 8.20 -0.13
N LYS A 131 23.29 7.55 0.59
CA LYS A 131 23.20 7.63 2.06
C LYS A 131 24.41 7.02 2.77
N SER A 132 25.05 6.00 2.16
CA SER A 132 26.22 5.31 2.70
C SER A 132 27.48 6.18 2.79
N ASN A 133 27.54 7.29 2.05
CA ASN A 133 28.68 8.20 2.03
C ASN A 133 28.21 9.66 2.08
N ASP A 134 27.50 10.01 3.15
CA ASP A 134 26.82 11.30 3.28
C ASP A 134 27.78 12.50 3.44
N ALA A 135 28.99 12.27 3.94
CA ALA A 135 29.97 13.32 4.21
C ALA A 135 30.46 14.01 2.93
N LYS A 136 30.50 13.30 1.79
CA LYS A 136 31.01 13.82 0.53
C LYS A 136 29.90 14.43 -0.33
N MET A 137 30.29 15.26 -1.30
CA MET A 137 29.39 15.65 -2.38
C MET A 137 29.24 14.50 -3.39
N PRO A 138 28.15 14.46 -4.17
CA PRO A 138 27.99 13.46 -5.21
C PRO A 138 29.17 13.46 -6.19
N GLU A 139 29.65 12.26 -6.50
CA GLU A 139 30.78 12.04 -7.40
C GLU A 139 30.30 11.31 -8.67
N LEU A 140 31.00 11.54 -9.78
CA LEU A 140 30.77 10.77 -11.01
C LEU A 140 31.44 9.40 -10.89
N ARG A 141 30.68 8.35 -11.21
CA ARG A 141 31.19 6.99 -11.32
C ARG A 141 30.93 6.41 -12.69
N ASP A 142 31.82 5.55 -13.16
CA ASP A 142 31.76 4.84 -14.44
C ASP A 142 31.59 3.31 -14.29
N ASP A 143 31.47 2.81 -13.07
CA ASP A 143 31.49 1.39 -12.70
C ASP A 143 30.10 0.73 -12.62
N LEU A 144 29.06 1.36 -13.15
CA LEU A 144 27.66 1.00 -12.87
C LEU A 144 26.87 0.39 -14.03
N ASP A 145 27.45 0.31 -15.23
CA ASP A 145 26.86 -0.28 -16.44
C ASP A 145 25.41 0.15 -16.71
N ILE A 146 25.10 1.43 -16.45
CA ILE A 146 23.72 1.92 -16.43
C ILE A 146 22.96 1.75 -17.74
N LYS A 147 23.68 1.74 -18.87
CA LYS A 147 23.06 1.65 -20.19
C LYS A 147 22.39 0.28 -20.42
N THR A 148 22.61 -0.70 -19.56
CA THR A 148 21.94 -2.01 -19.62
C THR A 148 20.81 -2.15 -18.61
N LYS A 149 20.61 -1.17 -17.72
CA LYS A 149 19.63 -1.26 -16.63
C LYS A 149 18.25 -0.77 -17.06
N ASP A 150 17.22 -1.49 -16.64
CA ASP A 150 15.81 -1.18 -16.95
C ASP A 150 15.42 0.25 -16.58
N TRP A 151 15.80 0.72 -15.38
CA TRP A 151 15.47 2.09 -14.95
C TRP A 151 16.02 3.16 -15.89
N TYR A 152 17.12 2.90 -16.59
CA TYR A 152 17.71 3.82 -17.57
C TYR A 152 17.02 3.66 -18.92
N GLN A 153 16.95 2.43 -19.44
CA GLN A 153 16.43 2.14 -20.77
C GLN A 153 14.93 2.44 -20.89
N GLU A 154 14.14 2.06 -19.90
CA GLU A 154 12.69 2.27 -19.94
C GLU A 154 12.32 3.73 -19.72
N ALA A 155 13.07 4.47 -18.88
CA ALA A 155 12.86 5.90 -18.71
C ALA A 155 13.09 6.72 -19.99
N LEU A 156 13.94 6.24 -20.91
CA LEU A 156 14.14 6.85 -22.22
C LEU A 156 13.00 6.56 -23.21
N LYS A 157 12.20 5.51 -22.97
CA LYS A 157 11.09 5.09 -23.85
C LYS A 157 9.75 5.74 -23.49
N THR A 158 9.66 6.42 -22.34
CA THR A 158 8.44 7.05 -21.85
C THR A 158 8.66 8.52 -21.51
N ASN A 159 7.58 9.32 -21.61
CA ASN A 159 7.57 10.72 -21.18
C ASN A 159 7.21 10.88 -19.70
N ASP A 160 6.70 9.83 -19.04
CA ASP A 160 6.36 9.82 -17.62
C ASP A 160 7.43 9.07 -16.80
N ILE A 161 7.25 9.01 -15.49
CA ILE A 161 8.12 8.26 -14.60
C ILE A 161 7.97 6.77 -14.84
N PHE A 162 9.09 6.10 -15.11
CA PHE A 162 9.19 4.66 -15.05
C PHE A 162 9.44 4.22 -13.60
N VAL A 163 8.72 3.19 -13.15
CA VAL A 163 8.86 2.62 -11.81
C VAL A 163 9.24 1.16 -11.97
N THR A 164 10.43 0.79 -11.50
CA THR A 164 10.84 -0.62 -11.52
C THR A 164 9.96 -1.44 -10.56
N PRO A 165 9.72 -2.72 -10.85
CA PRO A 165 9.41 -3.68 -9.79
C PRO A 165 10.50 -3.63 -8.70
N ALA A 166 10.17 -4.08 -7.49
CA ALA A 166 11.17 -4.17 -6.43
C ALA A 166 12.26 -5.19 -6.82
N TYR A 167 13.53 -4.78 -6.77
CA TYR A 167 14.68 -5.64 -7.08
C TYR A 167 15.74 -5.54 -6.00
N LEU A 168 16.60 -6.55 -5.90
CA LEU A 168 17.73 -6.53 -4.97
C LEU A 168 18.85 -5.65 -5.53
N ASP A 169 19.13 -4.53 -4.87
CA ASP A 169 20.23 -3.65 -5.26
C ASP A 169 21.58 -4.36 -5.12
N THR A 170 22.39 -4.31 -6.17
CA THR A 170 23.65 -5.06 -6.25
C THR A 170 24.71 -4.55 -5.27
N ILE A 171 24.67 -3.27 -4.90
CA ILE A 171 25.65 -2.63 -4.01
C ILE A 171 25.21 -2.74 -2.56
N LEU A 172 23.95 -2.42 -2.28
CA LEU A 172 23.41 -2.27 -0.94
C LEU A 172 22.82 -3.56 -0.37
N LYS A 173 22.61 -4.58 -1.21
CA LYS A 173 22.02 -5.88 -0.84
C LYS A 173 20.66 -5.73 -0.15
N GLN A 174 19.89 -4.72 -0.56
CA GLN A 174 18.56 -4.43 -0.07
C GLN A 174 17.57 -4.34 -1.23
N TYR A 175 16.30 -4.68 -0.98
CA TYR A 175 15.26 -4.47 -1.97
C TYR A 175 15.02 -2.98 -2.16
N VAL A 176 15.04 -2.54 -3.42
CA VAL A 176 14.82 -1.15 -3.81
C VAL A 176 13.74 -1.06 -4.86
N ILE A 177 13.05 0.08 -4.87
CA ILE A 177 12.15 0.51 -5.94
C ILE A 177 12.77 1.76 -6.54
N THR A 178 12.97 1.77 -7.85
CA THR A 178 13.56 2.91 -8.56
C THR A 178 12.50 3.65 -9.34
N TYR A 179 12.43 4.97 -9.12
CA TYR A 179 11.61 5.91 -9.87
C TYR A 179 12.55 6.71 -10.76
N SER A 180 12.48 6.48 -12.07
CA SER A 180 13.36 7.12 -13.05
C SER A 180 12.58 7.90 -14.09
N LYS A 181 13.18 9.00 -14.56
CA LYS A 181 12.62 9.86 -15.59
C LYS A 181 13.74 10.42 -16.44
N ALA A 182 13.56 10.43 -17.76
CA ALA A 182 14.47 11.14 -18.65
C ALA A 182 14.34 12.65 -18.43
N ILE A 183 15.47 13.35 -18.34
CA ILE A 183 15.54 14.80 -18.20
C ILE A 183 15.92 15.37 -19.55
N TYR A 184 15.09 16.26 -20.09
CA TYR A 184 15.34 16.93 -21.36
C TYR A 184 15.53 18.44 -21.13
N LYS A 185 16.57 19.02 -21.74
CA LYS A 185 16.81 20.47 -21.76
C LYS A 185 16.83 20.95 -23.20
N ASP A 186 15.96 21.91 -23.52
CA ASP A 186 15.83 22.48 -24.86
C ASP A 186 15.62 21.41 -25.96
N GLY A 187 14.90 20.34 -25.60
CA GLY A 187 14.60 19.20 -26.49
C GLY A 187 15.72 18.17 -26.64
N LYS A 188 16.78 18.25 -25.83
CA LYS A 188 17.92 17.32 -25.81
C LYS A 188 18.05 16.58 -24.49
#